data_AF-A0A7S0H4V8-F1
#
_entry.id   AF-A0A7S0H4V8-F1
#
_cell.length_a   1.000
_cell.length_b   1.000
_cell.length_c   1.000
_cell.angle_alpha   90.00
_cell.angle_beta   90.00
_cell.angle_gamma   90.00
#
_symmetry.space_group_name_H-M   'P 1'
#
loop_
_entity.id
_entity.type
_entity.pdbx_description
1 polymer ?
#
loop_
_entity_poly.entity_id
_entity_poly.type
_entity_poly.pdbx_seq_one_letter_code
_entity_poly.pdbx_strand_id
1 'polypeptide(L)'
;GEETTGTTGTSADGEGGPAAAPPAKDGPEERCGKYKLWKAEYTAAFVPSDSTVGDGFYDYLAAHYEPFGALAKLRRHLHAVGGETGKAREAIERKAVKSYKALSKDCHPDKLPRAVGAACAKEMDGMMRAVFDRAEALKHCITKPLRCTLLLPTPTKRTCVGDAKNCNKAEL
;
A
#
# COMPACT_ATOMS: atom_id res chain seq x y z
N GLY A 1 -31.37 -16.45 61.14
CA GLY A 1 -30.23 -15.57 61.45
C GLY A 1 -29.06 -16.07 60.66
N GLU A 2 -28.46 -15.17 59.90
CA GLU A 2 -27.19 -15.25 59.14
C GLU A 2 -26.45 -16.60 59.03
N GLU A 3 -26.39 -17.11 57.79
CA GLU A 3 -25.28 -17.95 57.32
C GLU A 3 -24.38 -17.09 56.40
N THR A 4 -23.07 -17.17 56.63
CA THR A 4 -22.05 -16.35 55.98
C THR A 4 -21.07 -17.20 55.16
N THR A 5 -20.73 -16.65 53.98
CA THR A 5 -19.44 -16.74 53.25
C THR A 5 -19.02 -18.01 52.49
N GLY A 6 -18.48 -17.78 51.27
CA GLY A 6 -17.59 -18.71 50.54
C GLY A 6 -17.79 -18.72 49.02
N THR A 7 -17.49 -17.62 48.32
CA THR A 7 -16.33 -17.49 47.40
C THR A 7 -16.21 -18.56 46.31
N THR A 8 -16.37 -18.07 45.08
CA THR A 8 -16.06 -18.67 43.78
C THR A 8 -14.56 -18.98 43.65
N GLY A 9 -14.22 -20.23 43.36
CA GLY A 9 -12.85 -20.72 43.17
C GLY A 9 -12.66 -21.44 41.83
N THR A 10 -11.90 -20.79 40.94
CA THR A 10 -10.94 -21.28 39.94
C THR A 10 -10.96 -22.74 39.44
N SER A 11 -10.96 -22.87 38.11
CA SER A 11 -10.12 -23.76 37.27
C SER A 11 -10.18 -23.18 35.84
N ALA A 12 -9.13 -22.56 35.30
CA ALA A 12 -8.03 -23.19 34.54
C ALA A 12 -8.59 -24.17 33.49
N ASP A 13 -8.39 -24.02 32.18
CA ASP A 13 -7.13 -23.81 31.48
C ASP A 13 -7.36 -23.14 30.12
N GLY A 14 -6.43 -22.31 29.70
CA GLY A 14 -6.41 -21.74 28.36
C GLY A 14 -5.16 -20.90 28.18
N GLU A 15 -4.08 -21.56 27.78
CA GLU A 15 -2.83 -20.95 27.30
C GLU A 15 -3.12 -19.81 26.32
N GLY A 16 -3.16 -18.58 26.85
CA GLY A 16 -3.07 -17.37 26.07
C GLY A 16 -1.59 -17.07 25.83
N GLY A 17 -0.99 -17.74 24.84
CA GLY A 17 0.32 -17.33 24.32
C GLY A 17 0.32 -15.83 24.05
N PRO A 18 1.44 -15.11 24.25
CA PRO A 18 1.46 -13.66 24.16
C PRO A 18 0.92 -13.25 22.79
N ALA A 19 -0.21 -12.53 22.80
CA ALA A 19 -0.76 -11.91 21.61
C ALA A 19 0.38 -11.13 20.96
N ALA A 20 0.77 -11.56 19.75
CA ALA A 20 1.84 -10.93 19.00
C ALA A 20 1.57 -9.42 19.00
N ALA A 21 2.49 -8.67 19.59
CA ALA A 21 2.39 -7.22 19.63
C ALA A 21 2.15 -6.73 18.18
N PRO A 22 1.23 -5.78 17.96
CA PRO A 22 1.02 -5.24 16.63
C PRO A 22 2.37 -4.77 16.08
N PRO A 23 2.67 -5.01 14.78
CA PRO A 23 3.96 -4.64 14.22
C PRO A 23 4.26 -3.19 14.56
N ALA A 24 5.42 -2.95 15.16
CA ALA A 24 5.85 -1.61 15.54
C ALA A 24 5.73 -0.71 14.31
N LYS A 25 4.95 0.37 14.42
CA LYS A 25 4.88 1.35 13.33
C LYS A 25 6.28 1.93 13.19
N ASP A 26 6.85 1.79 12.00
CA ASP A 26 8.18 2.29 11.66
C ASP A 26 8.41 3.69 12.24
N GLY A 27 9.55 3.86 12.91
CA GLY A 27 9.99 5.18 13.39
C GLY A 27 10.20 6.17 12.24
N PRO A 28 10.24 7.48 12.50
CA PRO A 28 10.48 8.49 11.45
C PRO A 28 11.75 8.26 10.63
N GLU A 29 12.83 7.81 11.27
CA GLU A 29 14.11 7.53 10.61
C GLU A 29 14.03 6.33 9.67
N GLU A 30 13.37 5.25 10.10
CA GLU A 30 13.21 4.05 9.28
C GLU A 30 12.31 4.34 8.06
N ARG A 31 11.23 5.11 8.26
CA ARG A 31 10.39 5.59 7.16
C ARG A 31 11.16 6.48 6.20
N CYS A 32 11.98 7.39 6.71
CA CYS A 32 12.84 8.22 5.88
C CYS A 32 13.82 7.37 5.05
N GLY A 33 14.42 6.33 5.63
CA GLY A 33 15.28 5.38 4.92
C GLY A 33 14.56 4.66 3.78
N LYS A 34 13.35 4.15 4.04
CA LYS A 34 12.49 3.53 3.01
C LYS A 34 12.17 4.52 1.89
N TYR A 35 11.85 5.76 2.22
CA TYR A 35 11.51 6.78 1.22
C TYR A 35 12.71 7.21 0.38
N LYS A 36 13.91 7.27 0.98
CA LYS A 36 15.17 7.49 0.25
C LYS A 36 15.45 6.38 -0.76
N LEU A 37 15.23 5.12 -0.37
CA LEU A 37 15.32 3.99 -1.30
C LEU A 37 14.32 4.16 -2.46
N TRP A 38 13.06 4.45 -2.15
CA TRP A 38 12.04 4.67 -3.18
C TRP A 38 12.39 5.83 -4.10
N LYS A 39 12.98 6.91 -3.59
CA LYS A 39 13.42 8.05 -4.40
C LYS A 39 14.59 7.67 -5.31
N ALA A 40 15.53 6.85 -4.84
CA ALA A 40 16.60 6.34 -5.68
C ALA A 40 16.04 5.49 -6.84
N GLU A 41 15.12 4.57 -6.55
CA GLU A 41 14.41 3.76 -7.54
C GLU A 41 13.59 4.61 -8.52
N TYR A 42 12.83 5.59 -8.00
CA TYR A 42 12.06 6.54 -8.80
C TYR A 42 12.96 7.31 -9.76
N THR A 43 14.10 7.81 -9.27
CA THR A 43 15.05 8.59 -10.09
C THR A 43 15.72 7.70 -11.14
N ALA A 44 16.09 6.46 -10.80
CA ALA A 44 16.64 5.49 -11.72
C ALA A 44 15.63 5.09 -12.81
N ALA A 45 14.35 4.96 -12.46
CA ALA A 45 13.27 4.71 -13.40
C ALA A 45 12.93 5.93 -14.29
N PHE A 46 13.35 7.15 -13.91
CA PHE A 46 13.06 8.41 -14.61
C PHE A 46 14.22 8.89 -15.53
N VAL A 47 15.24 8.06 -15.78
CA VAL A 47 16.32 8.34 -16.76
C VAL A 47 15.71 8.54 -18.17
N PRO A 48 16.17 9.51 -18.97
CA PRO A 48 15.32 10.44 -19.71
C PRO A 48 14.84 9.93 -21.08
N SER A 49 14.48 8.65 -21.21
CA SER A 49 14.16 8.07 -22.52
C SER A 49 12.68 7.84 -22.80
N ASP A 50 11.73 8.18 -21.92
CA ASP A 50 10.32 8.41 -22.31
C ASP A 50 9.46 8.82 -21.11
N SER A 51 9.47 10.13 -20.82
CA SER A 51 8.38 11.03 -20.33
C SER A 51 7.24 10.57 -19.39
N THR A 52 7.28 9.38 -18.82
CA THR A 52 6.33 8.91 -17.81
C THR A 52 7.11 8.39 -16.63
N VAL A 53 6.69 8.71 -15.41
CA VAL A 53 7.05 7.88 -14.25
C VAL A 53 6.66 6.47 -14.64
N GLY A 54 7.66 5.63 -14.96
CA GLY A 54 7.39 4.35 -15.59
C GLY A 54 6.44 3.52 -14.72
N ASP A 55 5.52 2.79 -15.34
CA ASP A 55 4.65 1.83 -14.64
C ASP A 55 5.46 0.92 -13.70
N GLY A 56 6.75 0.67 -14.02
CA GLY A 56 7.71 -0.03 -13.17
C GLY A 56 7.87 0.52 -11.73
N PHE A 57 7.85 1.84 -11.51
CA PHE A 57 7.91 2.39 -10.15
C PHE A 57 6.62 2.13 -9.37
N TYR A 58 5.47 2.24 -10.04
CA TYR A 58 4.18 1.94 -9.40
C TYR A 58 3.98 0.44 -9.19
N ASP A 59 4.54 -0.41 -10.05
CA ASP A 59 4.61 -1.85 -9.85
C ASP A 59 5.48 -2.21 -8.64
N TYR A 60 6.64 -1.56 -8.49
CA TYR A 60 7.48 -1.66 -7.30
C TYR A 60 6.69 -1.26 -6.04
N LEU A 61 6.03 -0.10 -6.05
CA LEU A 61 5.20 0.33 -4.92
C LEU A 61 4.06 -0.65 -4.64
N ALA A 62 3.45 -1.23 -5.66
CA ALA A 62 2.39 -2.21 -5.48
C ALA A 62 2.88 -3.53 -4.84
N ALA A 63 4.17 -3.86 -5.00
CA ALA A 63 4.80 -5.01 -4.36
C ALA A 63 5.32 -4.71 -2.94
N HIS A 64 5.83 -3.50 -2.70
CA HIS A 64 6.56 -3.16 -1.48
C HIS A 64 5.79 -2.26 -0.49
N TYR A 65 4.68 -1.65 -0.91
CA TYR A 65 3.86 -0.79 -0.06
C TYR A 65 2.41 -1.26 -0.03
N GLU A 66 2.03 -1.98 1.04
CA GLU A 66 0.74 -2.70 1.14
C GLU A 66 -0.49 -1.83 0.83
N PRO A 67 -0.67 -0.63 1.41
CA PRO A 67 -1.81 0.24 1.09
C PRO A 67 -1.90 0.61 -0.39
N PHE A 68 -0.77 0.83 -1.06
CA PHE A 68 -0.73 1.11 -2.49
C PHE A 68 -1.02 -0.15 -3.31
N GLY A 69 -0.39 -1.28 -2.96
CA GLY A 69 -0.61 -2.58 -3.58
C GLY A 69 -2.05 -3.06 -3.50
N ALA A 70 -2.75 -2.81 -2.39
CA ALA A 70 -4.16 -3.10 -2.23
C ALA A 70 -5.02 -2.31 -3.23
N LEU A 71 -4.76 -1.01 -3.40
CA LEU A 71 -5.45 -0.18 -4.40
C LEU A 71 -5.18 -0.67 -5.83
N ALA A 72 -3.92 -0.96 -6.15
CA ALA A 72 -3.55 -1.48 -7.47
C ALA A 72 -4.22 -2.83 -7.77
N LYS A 73 -4.26 -3.75 -6.80
CA LYS A 73 -4.94 -5.06 -6.93
C LYS A 73 -6.45 -4.89 -7.14
N LEU A 74 -7.12 -4.03 -6.37
CA LEU A 74 -8.55 -3.77 -6.52
C LEU A 74 -8.87 -3.18 -7.91
N ARG A 75 -8.05 -2.25 -8.39
CA ARG A 75 -8.21 -1.68 -9.73
C ARG A 75 -8.06 -2.74 -10.83
N ARG A 76 -7.03 -3.59 -10.74
CA ARG A 76 -6.81 -4.71 -11.69
C ARG A 76 -7.97 -5.70 -11.67
N HIS A 77 -8.44 -6.07 -10.48
CA HIS A 77 -9.58 -6.97 -10.33
C HIS A 77 -10.83 -6.40 -11.01
N LEU A 78 -11.22 -5.16 -10.70
CA LEU A 78 -12.38 -4.50 -11.32
C LEU A 78 -12.28 -4.42 -12.84
N HIS A 79 -11.08 -4.20 -13.38
CA HIS A 79 -10.88 -4.21 -14.82
C HIS A 79 -11.05 -5.61 -15.41
N ALA A 80 -10.45 -6.64 -14.79
CA ALA A 80 -10.50 -8.00 -15.30
C ALA A 80 -11.93 -8.57 -15.35
N VAL A 81 -12.76 -8.24 -14.36
CA VAL A 81 -14.15 -8.73 -14.28
C VAL A 81 -15.16 -7.85 -15.02
N GLY A 82 -14.72 -6.72 -15.62
CA GLY A 82 -15.62 -5.76 -16.29
C GLY A 82 -16.48 -4.93 -15.33
N GLY A 83 -16.18 -4.96 -14.03
CA GLY A 83 -16.93 -4.31 -12.97
C GLY A 83 -17.66 -5.28 -12.05
N GLU A 84 -17.98 -4.81 -10.85
CA GLU A 84 -18.72 -5.55 -9.83
C GLU A 84 -20.02 -4.81 -9.51
N THR A 85 -21.04 -5.53 -9.04
CA THR A 85 -22.35 -4.96 -8.67
C THR A 85 -22.75 -5.33 -7.24
N GLY A 86 -23.74 -4.62 -6.70
CA GLY A 86 -24.33 -4.90 -5.39
C GLY A 86 -23.34 -4.92 -4.22
N LYS A 87 -23.47 -5.91 -3.33
CA LYS A 87 -22.68 -6.01 -2.09
C LYS A 87 -21.18 -6.17 -2.32
N ALA A 88 -20.80 -6.85 -3.41
CA ALA A 88 -19.40 -7.08 -3.74
C ALA A 88 -18.71 -5.76 -4.16
N ARG A 89 -19.43 -4.95 -4.94
CA ARG A 89 -19.01 -3.60 -5.29
C ARG A 89 -18.81 -2.71 -4.07
N GLU A 90 -19.78 -2.67 -3.16
CA GLU A 90 -19.65 -1.89 -1.93
C GLU A 90 -18.46 -2.34 -1.07
N ALA A 91 -18.19 -3.64 -1.00
CA ALA A 91 -17.05 -4.18 -0.27
C ALA A 91 -15.71 -3.73 -0.87
N ILE A 92 -15.61 -3.70 -2.21
CA ILE A 92 -14.45 -3.19 -2.93
C ILE A 92 -14.24 -1.70 -2.66
N GLU A 93 -15.30 -0.89 -2.72
CA GLU A 93 -15.22 0.55 -2.45
C GLU A 93 -14.78 0.83 -1.02
N ARG A 94 -15.35 0.12 -0.03
CA ARG A 94 -14.93 0.22 1.38
C ARG A 94 -13.46 -0.15 1.56
N LYS A 95 -12.99 -1.24 0.91
CA LYS A 95 -11.57 -1.65 0.94
C LYS A 95 -10.68 -0.56 0.35
N ALA A 96 -11.03 0.00 -0.81
CA ALA A 96 -10.25 1.05 -1.45
C ALA A 96 -10.17 2.33 -0.60
N VAL A 97 -11.28 2.76 0.01
CA VAL A 97 -11.27 3.92 0.93
C VAL A 97 -10.38 3.66 2.15
N LYS A 98 -10.40 2.44 2.70
CA LYS A 98 -9.54 2.06 3.83
C LYS A 98 -8.06 2.10 3.46
N SER A 99 -7.68 1.49 2.34
CA SER A 99 -6.29 1.48 1.84
C SER A 99 -5.81 2.90 1.53
N TYR A 100 -6.62 3.71 0.86
CA TYR A 100 -6.30 5.11 0.60
C TYR A 100 -6.12 5.93 1.89
N LYS A 101 -6.97 5.72 2.90
CA LYS A 101 -6.85 6.42 4.19
C LYS A 101 -5.59 6.03 4.96
N ALA A 102 -5.16 4.76 4.87
CA ALA A 102 -3.88 4.33 5.44
C ALA A 102 -2.73 5.05 4.72
N LEU A 103 -2.71 5.00 3.40
CA LEU A 103 -1.69 5.64 2.57
C LEU A 103 -1.58 7.16 2.81
N SER A 104 -2.72 7.86 2.89
CA SER A 104 -2.82 9.29 3.16
C SER A 104 -2.30 9.69 4.55
N LYS A 105 -2.08 8.76 5.49
CA LYS A 105 -1.42 9.10 6.76
C LYS A 105 0.10 9.19 6.60
N ASP A 106 0.66 8.46 5.66
CA ASP A 106 2.10 8.25 5.53
C ASP A 106 2.74 9.11 4.44
N CYS A 107 2.02 9.42 3.37
CA CYS A 107 2.56 10.16 2.21
C CYS A 107 1.82 11.47 1.87
N HIS A 108 0.79 11.87 2.62
CA HIS A 108 0.11 13.15 2.38
C HIS A 108 1.07 14.31 2.67
N PRO A 109 1.18 15.32 1.78
CA PRO A 109 2.18 16.38 1.89
C PRO A 109 2.15 17.10 3.26
N ASP A 110 0.96 17.42 3.77
CA ASP A 110 0.82 18.06 5.10
C ASP A 110 1.26 17.17 6.29
N LYS A 111 1.22 15.85 6.13
CA LYS A 111 1.56 14.89 7.20
C LYS A 111 2.97 14.35 7.07
N LEU A 112 3.58 14.49 5.89
CA LEU A 112 4.91 13.98 5.57
C LEU A 112 6.00 14.50 6.53
N PRO A 113 6.06 15.79 6.90
CA PRO A 113 7.05 16.28 7.88
C PRO A 113 6.93 15.62 9.25
N ARG A 114 5.71 15.27 9.69
CA ARG A 114 5.47 14.53 10.93
C ARG A 114 5.79 13.04 10.79
N ALA A 115 5.64 12.48 9.60
CA ALA A 115 5.89 11.08 9.33
C ALA A 115 7.40 10.76 9.29
N VAL A 116 8.21 11.61 8.66
CA VAL A 116 9.64 11.32 8.38
C VAL A 116 10.63 12.38 8.83
N GLY A 117 10.16 13.44 9.51
CA GLY A 117 10.96 14.60 9.86
C GLY A 117 11.04 15.62 8.73
N ALA A 118 11.20 16.90 9.09
CA ALA A 118 11.10 18.02 8.15
C ALA A 118 12.17 18.00 7.05
N ALA A 119 13.42 17.66 7.39
CA ALA A 119 14.51 17.58 6.42
C ALA A 119 14.26 16.51 5.36
N CYS A 120 13.82 15.32 5.78
CA CYS A 120 13.50 14.22 4.87
C CYS A 120 12.25 14.51 4.02
N ALA A 121 11.22 15.11 4.63
CA ALA A 121 9.99 15.47 3.92
C ALA A 121 10.27 16.45 2.76
N LYS A 122 11.10 17.47 2.98
CA LYS A 122 11.50 18.42 1.93
C LYS A 122 12.23 17.72 0.77
N GLU A 123 13.04 16.71 1.08
CA GLU A 123 13.80 15.96 0.09
C GLU A 123 12.90 15.04 -0.77
N MET A 124 11.79 14.56 -0.21
CA MET A 124 10.89 13.56 -0.79
C MET A 124 9.57 14.13 -1.32
N ASP A 125 9.29 15.42 -1.12
CA ASP A 125 7.98 16.05 -1.37
C ASP A 125 7.42 15.74 -2.76
N GLY A 126 8.23 15.94 -3.81
CA GLY A 126 7.81 15.70 -5.18
C GLY A 126 7.43 14.24 -5.46
N MET A 127 8.25 13.28 -4.99
CA MET A 127 7.96 11.85 -5.14
C MET A 127 6.70 11.48 -4.36
N MET A 128 6.57 11.95 -3.11
CA MET A 128 5.44 11.60 -2.27
C MET A 128 4.12 12.20 -2.72
N ARG A 129 4.16 13.40 -3.28
CA ARG A 129 3.04 13.98 -4.00
C ARG A 129 2.63 13.10 -5.18
N ALA A 130 3.57 12.67 -6.01
CA ALA A 130 3.27 11.79 -7.15
C ALA A 130 2.69 10.42 -6.71
N VAL A 131 3.16 9.84 -5.61
CA VAL A 131 2.59 8.61 -5.02
C VAL A 131 1.17 8.86 -4.50
N PHE A 132 0.97 9.96 -3.79
CA PHE A 132 -0.33 10.34 -3.24
C PHE A 132 -1.36 10.59 -4.36
N ASP A 133 -1.01 11.37 -5.38
CA ASP A 133 -1.88 11.69 -6.52
C ASP A 133 -2.25 10.43 -7.30
N ARG A 134 -1.29 9.51 -7.52
CA ARG A 134 -1.57 8.22 -8.15
C ARG A 134 -2.52 7.37 -7.30
N ALA A 135 -2.34 7.35 -5.99
CA ALA A 135 -3.21 6.60 -5.09
C ALA A 135 -4.64 7.19 -5.04
N GLU A 136 -4.77 8.52 -5.07
CA GLU A 136 -6.06 9.18 -5.18
C GLU A 136 -6.75 8.81 -6.50
N ALA A 137 -6.02 8.86 -7.61
CA ALA A 137 -6.53 8.47 -8.91
C ALA A 137 -6.96 7.00 -8.94
N LEU A 138 -6.18 6.07 -8.35
CA LEU A 138 -6.56 4.66 -8.22
C LEU A 138 -7.86 4.49 -7.43
N LYS A 139 -7.98 5.15 -6.28
CA LYS A 139 -9.21 5.14 -5.48
C LYS A 139 -10.39 5.76 -6.24
N HIS A 140 -10.17 6.82 -7.01
CA HIS A 140 -11.21 7.40 -7.87
C HIS A 140 -11.66 6.40 -8.94
N CYS A 141 -10.71 5.73 -9.59
CA CYS A 141 -10.99 4.72 -10.61
C CYS A 141 -11.71 3.47 -10.08
N ILE A 142 -11.55 3.14 -8.80
CA ILE A 142 -12.29 2.05 -8.15
C ILE A 142 -13.71 2.50 -7.82
N THR A 143 -13.86 3.65 -7.17
CA THR A 143 -15.15 4.18 -6.70
C THR A 143 -16.02 4.76 -7.81
N LYS A 144 -15.42 5.32 -8.85
CA LYS A 144 -16.07 6.00 -9.97
C LYS A 144 -15.42 5.57 -11.30
N PRO A 145 -15.59 4.30 -11.72
CA PRO A 145 -14.88 3.72 -12.87
C PRO A 145 -15.19 4.43 -14.18
N LEU A 146 -16.43 4.92 -14.37
CA LEU A 146 -16.83 5.68 -15.56
C LEU A 146 -16.14 7.04 -15.70
N ARG A 147 -15.54 7.55 -14.61
CA ARG A 147 -14.77 8.80 -14.58
C ARG A 147 -13.26 8.55 -14.49
N CYS A 148 -12.83 7.30 -14.64
CA CYS A 148 -11.42 6.96 -14.55
C CYS A 148 -10.67 7.41 -15.80
N THR A 149 -9.65 8.25 -15.61
CA THR A 149 -8.73 8.70 -16.66
C THR A 149 -7.36 8.03 -16.59
N LEU A 150 -7.12 7.20 -15.56
CA LEU A 150 -5.90 6.40 -15.48
C LEU A 150 -5.91 5.37 -16.61
N LEU A 151 -4.93 5.51 -17.50
CA LEU A 151 -4.56 4.44 -18.43
C LEU A 151 -4.28 3.19 -17.62
N LEU A 152 -4.74 2.06 -18.14
CA LEU A 152 -4.40 0.80 -17.52
C LEU A 152 -2.88 0.60 -17.56
N PRO A 153 -2.26 0.14 -16.47
CA PRO A 153 -0.89 -0.29 -16.54
C PRO A 153 -0.82 -1.41 -17.57
N THR A 154 -0.13 -1.16 -18.68
CA THR A 154 0.29 -2.25 -19.55
C THR A 154 1.23 -3.09 -18.70
N PRO A 155 1.05 -4.42 -18.59
CA PRO A 155 2.02 -5.23 -17.89
C PRO A 155 3.36 -4.98 -18.55
N THR A 156 4.26 -4.30 -17.84
CA THR A 156 5.61 -4.09 -18.31
C THR A 156 6.17 -5.50 -18.48
N LYS A 157 6.26 -5.98 -19.72
CA LYS A 157 7.06 -7.17 -19.99
C LYS A 157 8.43 -6.80 -19.43
N ARG A 158 8.84 -7.39 -18.31
CA ARG A 158 10.25 -7.39 -17.94
C ARG A 158 10.93 -7.98 -19.16
N THR A 159 11.56 -7.13 -19.96
CA THR A 159 12.58 -7.58 -20.89
C THR A 159 13.64 -8.18 -19.98
N CYS A 160 13.64 -9.52 -19.85
CA CYS A 160 14.72 -10.23 -19.18
C CYS A 160 16.00 -9.80 -19.94
N VAL A 161 16.81 -8.92 -19.38
CA VAL A 161 18.15 -8.62 -19.91
C VAL A 161 19.04 -9.76 -19.44
N GLY A 162 18.95 -10.90 -20.12
CA GLY A 162 19.67 -12.12 -19.78
C GLY A 162 18.96 -13.41 -20.17
N ASP A 163 19.70 -14.53 -20.04
CA ASP A 163 19.34 -15.87 -20.51
C ASP A 163 17.98 -16.35 -19.99
N ALA A 164 17.09 -16.71 -20.92
CA ALA A 164 15.66 -16.98 -20.70
C ALA A 164 15.34 -18.12 -19.71
N LYS A 165 16.34 -18.85 -19.22
CA LYS A 165 16.16 -20.01 -18.34
C LYS A 165 15.91 -19.67 -16.87
N ASN A 166 16.11 -18.43 -16.43
CA ASN A 166 15.99 -18.06 -15.01
C ASN A 166 14.72 -17.25 -14.65
N CYS A 167 13.83 -16.96 -15.59
CA CYS A 167 12.64 -16.12 -15.32
C CYS A 167 11.51 -16.87 -14.55
N ASN A 168 11.70 -18.14 -14.15
CA ASN A 168 10.68 -19.01 -13.50
C ASN A 168 11.00 -19.43 -12.03
N LYS A 169 11.77 -18.64 -11.26
CA LYS A 169 12.06 -19.00 -9.85
C LYS A 169 11.57 -18.02 -8.79
N ALA A 170 10.65 -17.12 -9.15
CA ALA A 170 9.96 -16.27 -8.19
C ALA A 170 8.44 -16.38 -8.37
N GLU A 171 7.93 -17.60 -8.34
CA GLU A 171 6.52 -17.89 -8.07
C GLU A 171 6.45 -18.85 -6.89
N LEU A 172 6.36 -18.29 -5.67
CA LEU A 172 5.66 -18.80 -4.48
C LEU A 172 5.64 -17.72 -3.40
#